data_AF-A0A3M1CTK3-F1
#
_entry.id   AF-A0A3M1CTK3-F1
#
_cell.length_a   1.000
_cell.length_b   1.000
_cell.length_c   1.000
_cell.angle_alpha   90.00
_cell.angle_beta   90.00
_cell.angle_gamma   90.00
#
_symmetry.space_group_name_H-M   'P 1'
#
loop_
_entity.id
_entity.type
_entity.pdbx_description
1 polymer ?
#
loop_
_entity_poly.entity_id
_entity_poly.type
_entity_poly.pdbx_seq_one_letter_code
_entity_poly.pdbx_strand_id
1 'polypeptide(L)'
;MRNESWLVVFVICALLSLTAGCAVESGGSVETDAGGGDERVVGTDGGGGTDQATTDDTGGQDRGQDTDGGVQDTQDCTDECTMDARECVGDGYRYCGNFDLDDCTEWSDELPCGEGLVCQQGRCVSSCSDECTAGQRRCGNGVVQSCADSDGDGC
;
A
#
# COMPACT_ATOMS: atom_id res chain seq x y z
N MET A 1 16.17 55.20 33.09
CA MET A 1 15.23 54.08 32.93
C MET A 1 15.02 53.91 31.44
N ARG A 2 15.88 53.11 30.81
CA ARG A 2 16.00 52.97 29.36
C ARG A 2 15.26 51.69 28.93
N ASN A 3 14.34 51.84 27.98
CA ASN A 3 14.28 51.06 26.75
C ASN A 3 14.20 49.52 26.85
N GLU A 4 13.16 48.96 27.49
CA GLU A 4 12.91 47.51 27.47
C GLU A 4 11.93 47.10 26.35
N SER A 5 11.10 48.02 25.84
CA SER A 5 10.03 47.69 24.86
C SER A 5 10.51 47.50 23.42
N TRP A 6 11.68 48.05 23.05
CA TRP A 6 12.23 47.89 21.70
C TRP A 6 12.91 46.54 21.49
N LEU A 7 13.47 45.95 22.55
CA LEU A 7 14.20 44.68 22.48
C LEU A 7 13.23 43.52 22.21
N VAL A 8 12.04 43.54 22.82
CA VAL A 8 11.01 42.50 22.65
C VAL A 8 10.46 42.49 21.22
N VAL A 9 10.25 43.67 20.61
CA VAL A 9 9.76 43.77 19.22
C VAL A 9 10.79 43.25 18.21
N PHE A 10 12.08 43.52 18.43
CA PHE A 10 13.14 43.01 17.57
C PHE A 10 13.32 41.49 17.66
N VAL A 11 13.21 40.91 18.87
CA VAL A 11 13.33 39.45 19.07
C VAL A 11 12.17 38.70 18.42
N ILE A 12 10.95 39.25 18.45
CA ILE A 12 9.78 38.62 17.82
C ILE A 12 9.87 38.68 16.28
N CYS A 13 10.40 39.76 15.69
CA CYS A 13 10.62 39.83 14.23
C CYS A 13 11.71 38.87 13.73
N ALA A 14 12.78 38.67 14.51
CA ALA A 14 13.86 37.74 14.12
C ALA A 14 13.41 36.27 14.15
N LEU A 15 12.48 35.91 15.04
CA LEU A 15 11.96 34.55 15.15
C LEU A 15 10.89 34.21 14.09
N LEU A 16 10.22 35.21 13.51
CA LEU A 16 9.23 35.03 12.43
C LEU A 16 9.85 34.95 11.03
N SER A 17 11.18 35.03 10.91
CA SER A 17 11.89 34.99 9.61
C SER A 17 12.34 33.57 9.22
N LEU A 18 12.07 32.54 10.03
CA LEU A 18 12.70 31.21 9.90
C LEU A 18 11.82 30.16 9.18
N THR A 19 10.96 30.56 8.24
CA THR A 19 10.22 29.62 7.37
C THR A 19 10.34 30.03 5.89
N ALA A 20 11.55 29.97 5.36
CA ALA A 20 11.78 29.94 3.92
C ALA A 20 12.97 29.02 3.63
N GLY A 21 12.67 27.73 3.51
CA GLY A 21 13.66 26.68 3.24
C GLY A 21 13.03 25.52 2.48
N CYS A 22 12.36 25.79 1.36
CA CYS A 22 12.10 24.76 0.36
C CYS A 22 13.34 24.67 -0.54
N ALA A 23 14.30 23.81 -0.21
CA ALA A 23 15.31 23.38 -1.16
C ALA A 23 14.73 22.16 -1.90
N VAL A 24 14.28 22.39 -3.14
CA VAL A 24 13.99 21.34 -4.11
C VAL A 24 15.33 20.87 -4.68
N GLU A 25 15.79 19.70 -4.25
CA GLU A 25 16.95 19.07 -4.87
C GLU A 25 16.50 18.36 -6.14
N SER A 26 16.67 19.06 -7.26
CA SER A 26 16.70 18.47 -8.59
C SER A 26 18.05 17.77 -8.80
N GLY A 27 18.06 16.45 -8.96
CA GLY A 27 19.27 15.76 -9.41
C GLY A 27 19.14 14.25 -9.43
N GLY A 28 19.19 13.65 -10.63
CA GLY A 28 19.34 12.20 -10.80
C GLY A 28 18.88 11.72 -12.16
N SER A 29 19.63 12.05 -13.21
CA SER A 29 19.46 11.56 -14.58
C SER A 29 19.61 10.04 -14.68
N VAL A 30 18.68 9.43 -15.41
CA VAL A 30 18.69 8.03 -15.86
C VAL A 30 19.90 7.80 -16.77
N GLU A 31 20.81 6.91 -16.35
CA GLU A 31 21.83 6.37 -17.24
C GLU A 31 21.23 5.19 -18.02
N THR A 32 21.28 5.30 -19.34
CA THR A 32 20.85 4.28 -20.29
C THR A 32 22.07 3.45 -20.65
N ASP A 33 22.10 2.20 -20.19
CA ASP A 33 23.13 1.26 -20.64
C ASP A 33 22.61 0.46 -21.84
N ALA A 34 23.21 0.78 -22.98
CA ALA A 34 23.05 0.09 -24.25
C ALA A 34 24.31 -0.76 -24.48
N GLY A 35 24.12 -2.08 -24.58
CA GLY A 35 25.15 -3.00 -25.04
C GLY A 35 24.71 -4.43 -24.77
N GLY A 36 24.74 -5.38 -25.68
CA GLY A 36 25.17 -5.40 -27.08
C GLY A 36 24.90 -6.82 -27.55
N GLY A 37 24.34 -6.96 -28.75
CA GLY A 37 24.23 -8.27 -29.40
C GLY A 37 25.61 -8.74 -29.86
N ASP A 38 25.89 -10.02 -29.67
CA ASP A 38 26.89 -10.75 -30.44
C ASP A 38 26.28 -12.06 -30.94
N GLU A 39 25.77 -12.00 -32.16
CA GLU A 39 25.74 -13.15 -33.05
C GLU A 39 27.16 -13.34 -33.61
N ARG A 40 27.74 -14.54 -33.53
CA ARG A 40 28.16 -15.38 -34.69
C ARG A 40 28.91 -16.67 -34.26
N VAL A 41 28.48 -17.88 -34.63
CA VAL A 41 28.69 -18.73 -35.85
C VAL A 41 29.76 -19.85 -35.66
N VAL A 42 29.46 -21.01 -36.29
CA VAL A 42 30.29 -22.18 -36.72
C VAL A 42 30.46 -23.28 -35.66
N GLY A 43 30.23 -24.58 -35.88
CA GLY A 43 29.86 -25.44 -37.02
C GLY A 43 29.91 -26.90 -36.48
N THR A 44 28.88 -27.72 -36.66
CA THR A 44 28.80 -28.91 -37.57
C THR A 44 29.94 -29.93 -37.54
N ASP A 45 29.77 -30.96 -36.72
CA ASP A 45 30.25 -32.33 -36.92
C ASP A 45 29.20 -33.25 -36.24
N GLY A 46 28.64 -34.31 -36.80
CA GLY A 46 29.03 -35.16 -37.92
C GLY A 46 28.90 -36.62 -37.46
N GLY A 47 27.97 -37.39 -38.04
CA GLY A 47 27.83 -38.86 -37.87
C GLY A 47 26.73 -39.26 -36.88
N GLY A 48 25.76 -40.13 -37.19
CA GLY A 48 25.75 -41.23 -38.13
C GLY A 48 25.62 -42.53 -37.34
N GLY A 49 24.43 -43.13 -37.34
CA GLY A 49 24.19 -44.42 -36.69
C GLY A 49 22.70 -44.71 -36.54
N THR A 50 22.18 -45.55 -37.42
CA THR A 50 20.94 -46.31 -37.26
C THR A 50 21.01 -47.09 -35.94
N ASP A 51 19.90 -47.42 -35.27
CA ASP A 51 19.30 -48.74 -35.43
C ASP A 51 17.92 -48.82 -34.75
N GLN A 52 17.04 -49.57 -35.41
CA GLN A 52 15.91 -50.34 -34.89
C GLN A 52 14.65 -49.62 -34.40
N ALA A 53 13.67 -49.71 -35.30
CA ALA A 53 12.25 -49.74 -35.01
C ALA A 53 11.88 -50.74 -33.90
N THR A 54 11.06 -50.27 -32.97
CA THR A 54 9.84 -50.98 -32.57
C THR A 54 8.68 -50.02 -32.75
N THR A 55 7.90 -50.23 -33.79
CA THR A 55 6.56 -49.67 -33.92
C THR A 55 5.67 -50.35 -32.90
N ASP A 56 5.25 -49.62 -31.87
CA ASP A 56 3.93 -49.80 -31.27
C ASP A 56 3.27 -48.42 -31.19
N ASP A 57 2.60 -48.10 -32.29
CA ASP A 57 1.57 -47.05 -32.35
C ASP A 57 0.38 -47.52 -31.51
N THR A 58 0.37 -47.16 -30.23
CA THR A 58 -0.88 -46.81 -29.56
C THR A 58 -0.73 -45.38 -29.07
N GLY A 59 -1.51 -44.49 -29.71
CA GLY A 59 -1.46 -43.06 -29.48
C GLY A 59 -1.61 -42.68 -28.02
N GLY A 60 -0.80 -41.72 -27.62
CA GLY A 60 -0.88 -41.01 -26.35
C GLY A 60 0.18 -39.91 -26.37
N GLN A 61 -0.23 -38.67 -26.60
CA GLN A 61 0.63 -37.53 -26.34
C GLN A 61 0.73 -37.36 -24.82
N ASP A 62 1.56 -38.18 -24.17
CA ASP A 62 2.04 -37.90 -22.82
C ASP A 62 3.53 -37.60 -22.93
N ARG A 63 3.82 -36.33 -23.23
CA ARG A 63 5.14 -35.80 -22.88
C ARG A 63 5.13 -35.65 -21.37
N GLY A 64 5.79 -36.61 -20.73
CA GLY A 64 6.04 -36.60 -19.31
C GLY A 64 6.63 -35.28 -18.84
N GLN A 65 6.11 -34.82 -17.71
CA GLN A 65 6.92 -34.15 -16.71
C GLN A 65 6.95 -35.06 -15.49
N ASP A 66 7.97 -35.91 -15.47
CA ASP A 66 8.52 -36.44 -14.25
C ASP A 66 9.22 -35.29 -13.51
N THR A 67 8.65 -34.85 -12.39
CA THR A 67 9.43 -34.22 -11.32
C THR A 67 9.24 -35.02 -10.05
N ASP A 68 10.26 -35.81 -9.76
CA ASP A 68 10.52 -36.47 -8.49
C ASP A 68 10.66 -35.41 -7.38
N GLY A 69 9.80 -35.45 -6.37
CA GLY A 69 10.00 -34.75 -5.09
C GLY A 69 9.23 -33.45 -4.87
N GLY A 70 7.91 -33.56 -4.67
CA GLY A 70 7.13 -32.66 -3.82
C GLY A 70 7.07 -31.20 -4.23
N VAL A 71 6.19 -30.86 -5.16
CA VAL A 71 5.67 -29.49 -5.30
C VAL A 71 4.26 -29.53 -4.72
N GLN A 72 4.10 -28.90 -3.55
CA GLN A 72 2.77 -28.54 -3.09
C GLN A 72 2.10 -27.78 -4.22
N ASP A 73 0.85 -28.15 -4.45
CA ASP A 73 -0.19 -27.42 -5.15
C ASP A 73 -0.08 -25.91 -4.92
N THR A 74 0.85 -25.24 -5.61
CA THR A 74 0.78 -23.79 -5.82
C THR A 74 -0.36 -23.64 -6.79
N GLN A 75 -1.57 -23.61 -6.24
CA GLN A 75 -2.79 -23.27 -6.93
C GLN A 75 -2.46 -22.04 -7.80
N ASP A 76 -2.63 -22.15 -9.12
CA ASP A 76 -2.37 -21.05 -10.07
C ASP A 76 -3.36 -19.91 -9.78
N CYS A 77 -3.05 -19.09 -8.80
CA CYS A 77 -3.77 -17.89 -8.43
C CYS A 77 -2.85 -16.68 -8.59
N THR A 78 -3.42 -15.48 -8.62
CA THR A 78 -2.67 -14.23 -8.72
C THR A 78 -3.18 -13.31 -7.62
N ASP A 79 -2.25 -12.75 -6.84
CA ASP A 79 -2.58 -11.75 -5.82
C ASP A 79 -3.40 -10.60 -6.41
N GLU A 80 -4.60 -10.40 -5.88
CA GLU A 80 -5.46 -9.26 -6.24
C GLU A 80 -5.07 -7.99 -5.49
N CYS A 81 -4.38 -8.14 -4.37
CA CYS A 81 -4.01 -7.07 -3.45
C CYS A 81 -2.73 -7.39 -2.68
N THR A 82 -2.32 -6.51 -1.77
CA THR A 82 -1.17 -6.75 -0.88
C THR A 82 -1.68 -7.09 0.51
N MET A 83 -1.19 -8.17 1.13
CA MET A 83 -1.60 -8.58 2.48
C MET A 83 -1.76 -7.39 3.45
N ASP A 84 -2.86 -7.38 4.20
CA ASP A 84 -3.27 -6.33 5.14
C ASP A 84 -3.55 -4.94 4.53
N ALA A 85 -3.44 -4.77 3.21
CA ALA A 85 -3.87 -3.54 2.54
C ALA A 85 -5.36 -3.27 2.80
N ARG A 86 -5.74 -2.00 2.83
CA ARG A 86 -7.12 -1.55 3.00
C ARG A 86 -7.45 -0.47 2.01
N GLU A 87 -8.68 -0.47 1.54
CA GLU A 87 -9.19 0.60 0.69
C GLU A 87 -10.66 0.88 0.95
N CYS A 88 -11.09 2.08 0.56
CA CYS A 88 -12.48 2.48 0.64
C CYS A 88 -13.25 1.99 -0.58
N VAL A 89 -14.41 1.39 -0.34
CA VAL A 89 -15.36 0.93 -1.34
C VAL A 89 -16.75 1.26 -0.83
N GLY A 90 -17.58 1.94 -1.63
CA GLY A 90 -18.90 2.37 -1.21
C GLY A 90 -18.85 3.28 0.03
N ASP A 91 -19.65 2.94 1.04
CA ASP A 91 -19.71 3.61 2.35
C ASP A 91 -18.84 2.89 3.41
N GLY A 92 -18.09 1.87 2.98
CA GLY A 92 -17.28 1.01 3.82
C GLY A 92 -15.81 0.91 3.39
N TYR A 93 -15.15 -0.10 3.90
CA TYR A 93 -13.80 -0.48 3.50
C TYR A 93 -13.71 -1.99 3.26
N ARG A 94 -12.72 -2.40 2.48
CA ARG A 94 -12.32 -3.81 2.36
C ARG A 94 -10.85 -3.95 2.72
N TYR A 95 -10.46 -5.16 3.12
CA TYR A 95 -9.08 -5.47 3.46
C TYR A 95 -8.58 -6.70 2.72
N CYS A 96 -7.27 -6.75 2.51
CA CYS A 96 -6.61 -7.83 1.80
C CYS A 96 -6.23 -8.96 2.75
N GLY A 97 -6.55 -10.19 2.38
CA GLY A 97 -6.24 -11.41 3.14
C GLY A 97 -6.44 -12.64 2.27
N ASN A 98 -6.33 -13.83 2.85
CA ASN A 98 -6.68 -15.06 2.15
C ASN A 98 -8.07 -15.53 2.63
N PHE A 99 -9.03 -15.65 1.73
CA PHE A 99 -10.43 -15.94 2.05
C PHE A 99 -10.93 -17.31 1.56
N ASP A 100 -10.19 -17.98 0.69
CA ASP A 100 -10.57 -19.29 0.12
C ASP A 100 -9.54 -20.42 0.36
N LEU A 101 -8.53 -20.15 1.20
CA LEU A 101 -7.52 -21.09 1.69
C LEU A 101 -6.50 -21.56 0.63
N ASP A 102 -6.24 -20.75 -0.39
CA ASP A 102 -5.08 -20.95 -1.28
C ASP A 102 -3.83 -20.18 -0.79
N ASP A 103 -2.85 -19.92 -1.68
CA ASP A 103 -1.62 -19.18 -1.35
C ASP A 103 -1.69 -17.68 -1.70
N CYS A 104 -2.76 -17.24 -2.35
CA CYS A 104 -2.92 -15.87 -2.83
C CYS A 104 -3.67 -14.98 -1.85
N THR A 105 -3.69 -13.70 -2.17
CA THR A 105 -4.45 -12.71 -1.40
C THR A 105 -5.56 -12.07 -2.23
N GLU A 106 -6.74 -11.98 -1.62
CA GLU A 106 -7.97 -11.45 -2.19
C GLU A 106 -8.52 -10.31 -1.34
N TRP A 107 -9.37 -9.51 -1.95
CA TRP A 107 -10.15 -8.52 -1.24
C TRP A 107 -11.30 -9.16 -0.46
N SER A 108 -11.48 -8.73 0.79
CA SER A 108 -12.69 -9.04 1.56
C SER A 108 -13.94 -8.48 0.88
N ASP A 109 -15.11 -8.97 1.33
CA ASP A 109 -16.37 -8.23 1.16
C ASP A 109 -16.27 -6.82 1.74
N GLU A 110 -17.13 -5.91 1.26
CA GLU A 110 -17.28 -4.56 1.84
C GLU A 110 -17.73 -4.65 3.30
N LEU A 111 -16.94 -4.08 4.21
CA LEU A 111 -17.33 -3.84 5.59
C LEU A 111 -17.85 -2.41 5.72
N PRO A 112 -19.16 -2.22 5.95
CA PRO A 112 -19.73 -0.88 6.07
C PRO A 112 -19.14 -0.15 7.28
N CYS A 113 -18.93 1.15 7.12
CA CYS A 113 -18.64 1.98 8.28
C CYS A 113 -19.87 2.11 9.18
N GLY A 114 -19.64 2.21 10.49
CA GLY A 114 -20.72 2.44 11.46
C GLY A 114 -21.41 3.79 11.26
N GLU A 115 -22.56 3.98 11.91
CA GLU A 115 -23.29 5.26 11.86
C GLU A 115 -22.37 6.43 12.28
N GLY A 116 -22.45 7.56 11.55
CA GLY A 116 -21.62 8.75 11.79
C GLY A 116 -20.19 8.67 11.23
N LEU A 117 -19.75 7.50 10.75
CA LEU A 117 -18.42 7.30 10.19
C LEU A 117 -18.44 7.31 8.65
N VAL A 118 -17.36 7.80 8.05
CA VAL A 118 -17.10 7.74 6.62
C VAL A 118 -15.78 7.01 6.37
N CYS A 119 -15.68 6.28 5.26
CA CYS A 119 -14.40 5.70 4.90
C CYS A 119 -13.43 6.76 4.38
N GLN A 120 -12.27 6.86 5.02
CA GLN A 120 -11.14 7.66 4.58
C GLN A 120 -9.86 6.83 4.68
N GLN A 121 -9.15 6.66 3.55
CA GLN A 121 -7.88 5.94 3.49
C GLN A 121 -7.97 4.49 4.04
N GLY A 122 -9.04 3.76 3.68
CA GLY A 122 -9.26 2.38 4.12
C GLY A 122 -9.62 2.22 5.60
N ARG A 123 -10.08 3.30 6.26
CA ARG A 123 -10.48 3.32 7.66
C ARG A 123 -11.75 4.12 7.84
N CYS A 124 -12.63 3.66 8.73
CA CYS A 124 -13.78 4.44 9.15
C CYS A 124 -13.34 5.53 10.12
N VAL A 125 -13.56 6.78 9.73
CA VAL A 125 -13.25 7.98 10.52
C VAL A 125 -14.52 8.76 10.77
N SER A 126 -14.55 9.57 11.83
CA SER A 126 -15.72 10.39 12.10
C SER A 126 -15.94 11.43 11.02
N SER A 127 -17.18 11.56 10.57
CA SER A 127 -17.59 12.54 9.55
C SER A 127 -17.95 13.90 10.15
N CYS A 128 -18.16 13.96 11.46
CA CYS A 128 -18.44 15.18 12.19
C CYS A 128 -17.15 15.96 12.49
N SER A 129 -17.33 17.17 13.02
CA SER A 129 -16.26 17.99 13.56
C SER A 129 -16.65 18.39 14.96
N ASP A 130 -15.74 18.27 15.93
CA ASP A 130 -16.04 18.66 17.31
C ASP A 130 -16.49 20.14 17.35
N GLU A 131 -17.58 20.45 18.04
CA GLU A 131 -18.00 21.85 18.24
C GLU A 131 -17.09 22.58 19.23
N CYS A 132 -16.27 21.84 19.97
CA CYS A 132 -15.33 22.37 20.94
C CYS A 132 -14.10 21.47 21.07
N THR A 133 -12.99 22.01 21.56
CA THR A 133 -11.80 21.19 21.82
C THR A 133 -12.04 20.28 23.01
N ALA A 134 -11.80 18.97 22.89
CA ALA A 134 -11.94 18.02 23.98
C ALA A 134 -11.28 18.52 25.29
N GLY A 135 -12.04 18.51 26.39
CA GLY A 135 -11.61 19.01 27.69
C GLY A 135 -11.64 20.53 27.86
N GLN A 136 -11.96 21.31 26.83
CA GLN A 136 -12.19 22.76 26.95
C GLN A 136 -13.31 23.02 27.96
N ARG A 137 -13.07 23.99 28.85
CA ARG A 137 -14.03 24.36 29.90
C ARG A 137 -14.63 25.72 29.62
N ARG A 138 -15.94 25.86 29.79
CA ARG A 138 -16.66 27.13 29.72
C ARG A 138 -17.65 27.26 30.86
N CYS A 139 -17.96 28.49 31.24
CA CYS A 139 -19.09 28.75 32.14
C CYS A 139 -20.35 28.93 31.28
N GLY A 140 -21.38 28.13 31.53
CA GLY A 140 -22.67 28.23 30.86
C GLY A 140 -23.78 27.83 31.83
N ASN A 141 -24.90 28.54 31.82
CA ASN A 141 -26.05 28.28 32.71
C ASN A 141 -25.68 28.25 34.21
N GLY A 142 -24.69 29.05 34.62
CA GLY A 142 -24.23 29.09 36.02
C GLY A 142 -23.42 27.88 36.48
N VAL A 143 -23.07 26.95 35.58
CA VAL A 143 -22.24 25.78 35.87
C VAL A 143 -21.02 25.73 34.95
N VAL A 144 -19.98 24.99 35.36
CA VAL A 144 -18.84 24.71 34.48
C VAL A 144 -19.18 23.54 33.57
N GLN A 145 -19.17 23.79 32.27
CA GLN A 145 -19.34 22.80 31.22
C GLN A 145 -17.96 22.39 30.70
N SER A 146 -17.75 21.09 30.54
CA SER A 146 -16.54 20.54 29.93
C SER A 146 -16.90 19.95 28.58
N CYS A 147 -16.09 20.22 27.57
CA CYS A 147 -16.25 19.66 26.24
C CYS A 147 -15.92 18.16 26.27
N ALA A 148 -16.87 17.35 25.81
CA ALA A 148 -16.76 15.91 25.66
C ALA A 148 -17.83 15.46 24.65
N ASP A 149 -17.54 14.35 23.97
CA ASP A 149 -18.51 13.58 23.18
C ASP A 149 -19.69 13.18 24.08
N SER A 150 -20.81 13.90 23.95
CA SER A 150 -21.95 13.79 24.86
C SER A 150 -23.09 12.95 24.27
N ASP A 151 -23.10 12.78 22.95
CA ASP A 151 -24.08 12.06 22.15
C ASP A 151 -23.53 10.77 21.53
N GLY A 152 -22.23 10.52 21.63
CA GLY A 152 -21.56 9.28 21.27
C GLY A 152 -21.26 9.15 19.78
N ASP A 153 -21.16 10.26 19.04
CA ASP A 153 -20.95 10.23 17.58
C ASP A 153 -19.46 10.19 17.18
N GLY A 154 -18.56 10.18 18.16
CA GLY A 154 -17.11 10.11 17.96
C GLY A 154 -16.46 11.46 17.64
N CYS A 155 -17.26 12.53 17.68
CA CYS A 155 -16.88 13.91 17.97
C CYS A 155 -17.70 14.38 19.21
#